data_AF-A0A2M7J6F1-F1
#
_entry.id   AF-A0A2M7J6F1-F1
#
_cell.length_a   1.000
_cell.length_b   1.000
_cell.length_c   1.000
_cell.angle_alpha   90.00
_cell.angle_beta   90.00
_cell.angle_gamma   90.00
#
_symmetry.space_group_name_H-M   'P 1'
#
loop_
_entity.id
_entity.type
_entity.pdbx_description
1 polymer ?
#
loop_
_entity_poly.entity_id
_entity_poly.type
_entity_poly.pdbx_seq_one_letter_code
_entity_poly.pdbx_strand_id
1 'polypeptide(L)'
;MKANLILTKEYKKWLAELKQKVRNTQLKAAVKVNSEMLLFYWDLGADIVAKQAKAKWGEGFLTQLSKDLMEEFPGMKGFSKRNLELIRQWYLFYSENRLISQQPVGPIAKQAVSQLPSGTIKRQPVGQIALIPWGHNIAIISKCKNTGEALFYVRNTLEHNWSRNVLVHQIESGLYKREGKSLTNFAITLPKPQSDLAQQTLKNPYI
;
A
#
# COMPACT_ATOMS: atom_id res chain seq x y z
N MET A 1 1.57 -33.55 -43.54
CA MET A 1 1.65 -32.07 -43.41
C MET A 1 1.71 -31.73 -41.93
N LYS A 2 2.74 -31.02 -41.44
CA LYS A 2 2.73 -30.50 -40.08
C LYS A 2 1.71 -29.37 -40.03
N ALA A 3 0.58 -29.58 -39.35
CA ALA A 3 -0.36 -28.49 -39.08
C ALA A 3 0.43 -27.37 -38.38
N ASN A 4 0.36 -26.15 -38.93
CA ASN A 4 1.07 -25.01 -38.37
C ASN A 4 0.44 -24.71 -37.00
N LEU A 5 1.12 -25.17 -35.94
CA LEU A 5 0.64 -25.17 -34.55
C LEU A 5 0.09 -23.78 -34.13
N ILE A 6 0.75 -22.72 -34.61
CA ILE A 6 0.44 -21.31 -34.34
C ILE A 6 -0.95 -20.90 -34.86
N LEU A 7 -1.46 -21.58 -35.89
CA LEU A 7 -2.77 -21.30 -36.50
C LEU A 7 -3.92 -22.04 -35.82
N THR A 8 -3.63 -23.06 -35.01
CA THR A 8 -4.68 -23.85 -34.36
C THR A 8 -5.42 -23.02 -33.30
N LYS A 9 -6.75 -23.16 -33.27
CA LYS A 9 -7.58 -22.50 -32.24
C LYS A 9 -7.19 -22.96 -30.83
N GLU A 10 -6.79 -24.23 -30.69
CA GLU A 10 -6.36 -24.84 -29.43
C GLU A 10 -5.08 -24.20 -28.88
N TYR A 11 -4.02 -24.08 -29.69
CA TYR A 11 -2.78 -23.41 -29.27
C TYR A 11 -3.01 -21.94 -28.90
N LYS A 12 -3.81 -21.21 -29.69
CA LYS A 12 -4.16 -19.81 -29.39
C LYS A 12 -4.88 -19.66 -28.05
N LYS A 13 -5.83 -20.56 -27.76
CA LYS A 13 -6.54 -20.61 -26.47
C LYS A 13 -5.59 -20.92 -25.32
N TRP A 14 -4.78 -21.96 -25.43
CA TRP A 14 -3.79 -22.33 -24.42
C TRP A 14 -2.77 -21.21 -24.17
N LEU A 15 -2.27 -20.55 -25.23
CA LEU A 15 -1.35 -19.42 -25.11
C LEU A 15 -2.00 -18.23 -24.39
N ALA A 16 -3.29 -17.95 -24.64
CA ALA A 16 -4.01 -16.90 -23.92
C ALA A 16 -4.15 -17.25 -22.43
N GLU A 17 -4.49 -18.49 -22.08
CA GLU A 17 -4.56 -18.97 -20.70
C GLU A 17 -3.19 -18.91 -20.01
N LEU A 18 -2.12 -19.31 -20.68
CA LEU A 18 -0.74 -19.23 -20.18
C LEU A 18 -0.34 -17.78 -19.88
N LYS A 19 -0.64 -16.85 -20.80
CA LYS A 19 -0.40 -15.41 -20.60
C LYS A 19 -1.16 -14.88 -19.37
N GLN A 20 -2.40 -15.31 -19.13
CA GLN A 20 -3.13 -14.93 -17.92
C GLN A 20 -2.51 -15.54 -16.65
N LYS A 21 -2.09 -16.82 -16.68
CA LYS A 21 -1.41 -17.46 -15.54
C LYS A 21 -0.13 -16.72 -15.16
N VAL A 22 0.68 -16.33 -16.13
CA VAL A 22 1.90 -15.53 -15.90
C VAL A 22 1.57 -14.20 -15.24
N ARG A 23 0.62 -13.43 -15.81
CA ARG A 23 0.20 -12.13 -15.25
C ARG A 23 -0.34 -12.25 -13.82
N ASN A 24 -1.15 -13.27 -13.56
CA ASN A 24 -1.72 -13.52 -12.23
C ASN A 24 -0.62 -13.86 -11.20
N THR A 25 0.37 -14.63 -11.61
CA THR A 25 1.50 -15.02 -10.75
C THR A 25 2.35 -13.80 -10.41
N GLN A 26 2.70 -12.98 -11.40
CA GLN A 26 3.43 -11.73 -11.19
C GLN A 26 2.66 -10.76 -10.29
N LEU A 27 1.34 -10.61 -10.49
CA LEU A 27 0.52 -9.75 -9.64
C LEU A 27 0.50 -10.23 -8.20
N LYS A 28 0.32 -11.53 -7.95
CA LYS A 28 0.34 -12.09 -6.59
C LYS A 28 1.65 -11.81 -5.88
N ALA A 29 2.77 -12.02 -6.57
CA ALA A 29 4.10 -11.72 -6.04
C ALA A 29 4.23 -10.22 -5.73
N ALA A 30 3.86 -9.35 -6.67
CA ALA A 30 3.96 -7.91 -6.49
C ALA A 30 3.07 -7.37 -5.37
N VAL A 31 1.84 -7.88 -5.22
CA VAL A 31 0.96 -7.51 -4.10
C VAL A 31 1.60 -7.92 -2.77
N LYS A 32 2.13 -9.14 -2.67
CA LYS A 32 2.79 -9.61 -1.44
C LYS A 32 3.98 -8.74 -1.09
N VAL A 33 4.87 -8.47 -2.05
CA VAL A 33 6.05 -7.61 -1.82
C VAL A 33 5.62 -6.19 -1.44
N ASN A 34 4.65 -5.59 -2.14
CA ASN A 34 4.14 -4.26 -1.81
C ASN A 34 3.58 -4.19 -0.38
N SER A 35 2.79 -5.18 0.03
CA SER A 35 2.22 -5.21 1.38
C SER A 35 3.29 -5.37 2.46
N GLU A 36 4.29 -6.24 2.27
CA GLU A 36 5.43 -6.35 3.20
C GLU A 36 6.21 -5.04 3.30
N MET A 37 6.44 -4.37 2.17
CA MET A 37 7.13 -3.07 2.15
C MET A 37 6.35 -1.99 2.90
N LEU A 38 5.03 -1.94 2.75
CA LEU A 38 4.18 -0.96 3.43
C LEU A 38 4.03 -1.26 4.93
N LEU A 39 4.05 -2.53 5.33
CA LEU A 39 4.13 -2.92 6.74
C LEU A 39 5.47 -2.48 7.35
N PHE A 40 6.57 -2.70 6.64
CA PHE A 40 7.88 -2.21 7.06
C PHE A 40 7.92 -0.68 7.17
N TYR A 41 7.38 0.06 6.19
CA TYR A 41 7.28 1.52 6.28
C TYR A 41 6.41 1.98 7.46
N TRP A 42 5.36 1.23 7.80
CA TRP A 42 4.54 1.55 8.97
C TRP A 42 5.36 1.49 10.26
N ASP A 43 6.10 0.39 10.45
CA ASP A 43 6.96 0.18 11.61
C ASP A 43 8.09 1.22 11.66
N LEU A 44 8.73 1.48 10.52
CA LEU A 44 9.77 2.50 10.39
C LEU A 44 9.26 3.91 10.73
N GLY A 45 8.04 4.24 10.29
CA GLY A 45 7.40 5.51 10.62
C GLY A 45 7.15 5.66 12.13
N ALA A 46 6.68 4.59 12.78
CA ALA A 46 6.50 4.56 14.23
C ALA A 46 7.82 4.76 14.98
N ASP A 47 8.87 4.06 14.55
CA ASP A 47 10.21 4.18 15.12
C ASP A 47 10.78 5.58 14.96
N ILE A 48 10.71 6.16 13.76
CA ILE A 48 11.15 7.54 13.51
C ILE A 48 10.48 8.52 14.48
N VAL A 49 9.16 8.44 14.64
CA VAL A 49 8.42 9.33 15.55
C VAL A 49 8.84 9.11 17.00
N ALA A 50 8.91 7.86 17.46
CA ALA A 50 9.28 7.54 18.84
C ALA A 50 10.70 8.00 19.19
N LYS A 51 11.62 7.86 18.23
CA LYS A 51 13.02 8.25 18.37
C LYS A 51 13.21 9.77 18.38
N GLN A 52 12.52 10.51 17.51
CA GLN A 52 12.53 11.98 17.54
C GLN A 52 11.88 12.55 18.81
N ALA A 53 10.92 11.85 19.43
CA ALA A 53 10.28 12.29 20.66
C ALA A 53 11.13 12.06 21.93
N LYS A 54 11.94 11.00 21.97
CA LYS A 54 12.68 10.57 23.17
C LYS A 54 14.13 11.05 23.26
N ALA A 55 14.74 11.44 22.14
CA ALA A 55 16.17 11.74 22.07
C ALA A 55 16.43 13.19 21.64
N LYS A 56 17.67 13.68 21.83
CA LYS A 56 18.18 14.94 21.24
C LYS A 56 18.34 14.87 19.70
N TRP A 57 17.59 14.00 19.04
CA TRP A 57 17.71 13.77 17.61
C TRP A 57 16.93 14.86 16.89
N GLY A 58 17.61 15.99 16.65
CA GLY A 58 17.07 17.16 15.98
C GLY A 58 16.84 16.93 14.49
N GLU A 59 16.68 18.04 13.76
CA GLU A 59 16.31 18.06 12.33
C GLU A 59 17.27 17.27 11.41
N GLY A 60 18.52 17.05 11.84
CA GLY A 60 19.53 16.28 11.11
C GLY A 60 19.32 14.76 11.10
N PHE A 61 18.49 14.21 11.99
CA PHE A 61 18.33 12.75 12.16
C PHE A 61 17.93 12.04 10.86
N LEU A 62 16.90 12.53 10.16
CA LEU A 62 16.44 11.93 8.91
C LEU A 62 17.47 12.04 7.78
N THR A 63 18.28 13.10 7.79
CA THR A 63 19.37 13.27 6.83
C THR A 63 20.42 12.18 7.04
N GLN A 64 20.85 11.95 8.28
CA GLN A 64 21.83 10.92 8.61
C GLN A 64 21.27 9.51 8.34
N LEU A 65 20.05 9.23 8.79
CA LEU A 65 19.38 7.94 8.56
C LEU A 65 19.26 7.63 7.06
N SER A 66 18.91 8.63 6.24
CA SER A 66 18.86 8.46 4.79
C SER A 66 20.22 8.11 4.21
N LYS A 67 21.27 8.83 4.63
CA LYS A 67 22.63 8.57 4.18
C LYS A 67 23.05 7.14 4.50
N ASP A 68 22.95 6.74 5.76
CA ASP A 68 23.38 5.41 6.23
C ASP A 68 22.63 4.28 5.51
N LEU A 69 21.31 4.41 5.34
CA LEU A 69 20.50 3.40 4.65
C LEU A 69 20.76 3.36 3.14
N MET A 70 21.03 4.50 2.51
CA MET A 70 21.36 4.53 1.07
C MET A 70 22.78 4.02 0.80
N GLU A 71 23.71 4.18 1.74
CA GLU A 71 25.05 3.58 1.67
C GLU A 71 24.99 2.06 1.82
N GLU A 72 24.21 1.55 2.77
CA GLU A 72 24.03 0.09 2.98
C GLU A 72 23.20 -0.57 1.85
N PHE A 73 22.19 0.13 1.33
CA PHE A 73 21.27 -0.39 0.31
C PHE A 73 21.26 0.46 -0.98
N PRO A 74 22.36 0.51 -1.75
CA PRO A 74 22.52 1.44 -2.88
C PRO A 74 21.53 1.20 -4.04
N GLY A 75 20.96 0.00 -4.15
CA GLY A 75 19.91 -0.32 -5.13
C GLY A 75 18.50 0.14 -4.72
N MET A 76 18.26 0.45 -3.44
CA MET A 76 16.94 0.78 -2.92
C MET A 76 16.70 2.29 -2.88
N LYS A 77 15.87 2.78 -3.81
CA LYS A 77 15.46 4.20 -3.84
C LYS A 77 14.47 4.58 -2.73
N GLY A 78 13.99 3.60 -1.96
CA GLY A 78 13.05 3.77 -0.85
C GLY A 78 13.60 4.55 0.36
N PHE A 79 14.92 4.73 0.47
CA PHE A 79 15.54 5.33 1.66
C PHE A 79 16.01 6.77 1.50
N SER A 80 15.57 7.47 0.46
CA SER A 80 15.81 8.92 0.35
C SER A 80 15.18 9.67 1.53
N LYS A 81 15.82 10.76 1.96
CA LYS A 81 15.32 11.63 3.05
C LYS A 81 13.87 12.03 2.84
N ARG A 82 13.52 12.43 1.61
CA ARG A 82 12.15 12.79 1.23
C ARG A 82 11.16 11.64 1.46
N ASN A 83 11.56 10.41 1.16
CA ASN A 83 10.70 9.26 1.38
C ASN A 83 10.57 8.93 2.87
N LEU A 84 11.64 9.06 3.67
CA LEU A 84 11.57 8.89 5.12
C LEU A 84 10.64 9.93 5.78
N GLU A 85 10.64 11.17 5.29
CA GLU A 85 9.69 12.20 5.71
C GLU A 85 8.24 11.81 5.37
N LEU A 86 8.00 11.27 4.16
CA LEU A 86 6.69 10.79 3.75
C LEU A 86 6.23 9.58 4.56
N ILE A 87 7.14 8.64 4.89
CA ILE A 87 6.87 7.49 5.77
C ILE A 87 6.43 7.98 7.15
N ARG A 88 7.18 8.92 7.73
CA ARG A 88 6.84 9.56 9.01
C ARG A 88 5.48 10.27 8.95
N GLN A 89 5.24 11.06 7.90
CA GLN A 89 3.97 11.77 7.70
C GLN A 89 2.80 10.80 7.55
N TRP A 90 2.98 9.71 6.80
CA TRP A 90 1.97 8.69 6.61
C TRP A 90 1.60 8.00 7.92
N TYR A 91 2.59 7.61 8.73
CA TYR A 91 2.36 7.06 10.06
C TYR A 91 1.61 8.05 10.95
N LEU A 92 2.05 9.31 11.03
CA LEU A 92 1.40 10.36 11.82
C LEU A 92 -0.04 10.59 11.38
N PHE A 93 -0.30 10.72 10.08
CA PHE A 93 -1.65 10.95 9.54
C PHE A 93 -2.66 9.88 9.99
N TYR A 94 -2.26 8.60 9.98
CA TYR A 94 -3.13 7.51 10.40
C TYR A 94 -3.08 7.21 11.91
N SER A 95 -2.10 7.75 12.63
CA SER A 95 -1.97 7.61 14.09
C SER A 95 -2.43 8.81 14.89
N GLU A 96 -2.67 9.98 14.29
CA GLU A 96 -3.16 11.19 14.98
C GLU A 96 -4.57 10.99 15.58
N ASN A 97 -5.36 10.04 15.06
CA ASN A 97 -6.61 9.60 15.71
C ASN A 97 -6.41 8.62 16.88
N ARG A 98 -5.16 8.29 17.28
CA ARG A 98 -4.83 7.39 18.41
C ARG A 98 -4.66 8.10 19.76
N LEU A 99 -4.99 9.39 19.90
CA LEU A 99 -5.18 9.96 21.24
C LEU A 99 -6.29 9.25 22.04
N ILE A 100 -7.07 8.37 21.40
CA ILE A 100 -7.96 7.41 22.06
C ILE A 100 -7.64 5.97 21.61
N SER A 101 -6.43 5.48 21.84
CA SER A 101 -6.12 4.09 22.25
C SER A 101 -4.64 3.80 22.01
N GLN A 102 -3.92 3.65 23.11
CA GLN A 102 -2.52 3.25 23.14
C GLN A 102 -2.36 1.81 22.64
N GLN A 103 -1.33 1.55 21.84
CA GLN A 103 -0.18 0.70 22.21
C GLN A 103 0.82 0.57 21.03
N PRO A 104 2.13 0.48 21.32
CA PRO A 104 3.16 0.17 20.34
C PRO A 104 3.08 -1.32 19.98
N VAL A 105 3.00 -1.64 18.69
CA VAL A 105 3.02 -3.04 18.24
C VAL A 105 4.49 -3.46 18.17
N GLY A 106 4.96 -4.18 19.19
CA GLY A 106 6.25 -4.86 19.17
C GLY A 106 6.25 -6.11 18.27
N PRO A 107 7.40 -6.78 18.12
CA PRO A 107 7.68 -7.76 17.06
C PRO A 107 6.99 -9.12 17.32
N ILE A 108 5.67 -9.19 17.15
CA ILE A 108 4.89 -10.45 17.12
C ILE A 108 3.91 -10.45 15.91
N ALA A 109 3.87 -9.40 15.09
CA ALA A 109 2.96 -9.30 13.95
C ALA A 109 3.23 -10.29 12.78
N LYS A 110 4.22 -11.18 12.91
CA LYS A 110 4.52 -12.21 11.89
C LYS A 110 3.70 -13.50 12.02
N GLN A 111 2.96 -13.72 13.12
CA GLN A 111 2.21 -14.98 13.32
C GLN A 111 0.68 -14.83 13.42
N ALA A 112 0.12 -13.61 13.41
CA ALA A 112 -1.32 -13.39 13.60
C ALA A 112 -2.13 -13.08 12.33
N VAL A 113 -1.59 -13.35 11.13
CA VAL A 113 -2.34 -13.11 9.87
C VAL A 113 -3.01 -14.39 9.35
N SER A 114 -2.66 -15.57 9.88
CA SER A 114 -3.23 -16.86 9.45
C SER A 114 -4.32 -17.42 10.36
N GLN A 115 -4.54 -16.86 11.56
CA GLN A 115 -5.59 -17.31 12.48
C GLN A 115 -6.15 -16.12 13.26
N LEU A 116 -7.28 -15.56 12.81
CA LEU A 116 -8.06 -14.65 13.64
C LEU A 116 -9.53 -15.10 13.65
N PRO A 117 -10.11 -15.43 14.82
CA PRO A 117 -11.53 -15.66 14.94
C PRO A 117 -12.27 -14.33 14.76
N SER A 118 -13.40 -14.41 14.06
CA SER A 118 -14.33 -13.30 13.81
C SER A 118 -14.88 -12.75 15.12
N GLY A 119 -14.18 -11.80 15.73
CA GLY A 119 -14.67 -11.10 16.91
C GLY A 119 -13.57 -10.39 17.66
N THR A 120 -13.63 -9.05 17.70
CA THR A 120 -12.91 -8.21 18.66
C THR A 120 -11.42 -7.92 18.35
N ILE A 121 -11.13 -7.41 17.15
CA ILE A 121 -10.02 -6.47 16.94
C ILE A 121 -10.59 -5.21 16.31
N LYS A 122 -10.58 -4.10 17.07
CA LYS A 122 -10.81 -2.75 16.51
C LYS A 122 -9.81 -2.56 15.37
N ARG A 123 -10.32 -2.57 14.15
CA ARG A 123 -9.59 -2.69 12.87
C ARG A 123 -8.40 -1.72 12.84
N GLN A 124 -7.17 -2.26 12.84
CA GLN A 124 -6.01 -1.44 12.53
C GLN A 124 -6.09 -1.03 11.04
N PRO A 125 -5.98 0.27 10.71
CA PRO A 125 -6.08 0.75 9.32
C PRO A 125 -4.96 0.21 8.42
N VAL A 126 -3.85 -0.23 9.02
CA VAL A 126 -2.68 -0.85 8.37
C VAL A 126 -3.07 -1.91 7.35
N GLY A 127 -4.00 -2.81 7.68
CA GLY A 127 -4.38 -3.91 6.79
C GLY A 127 -5.00 -3.46 5.46
N GLN A 128 -5.65 -2.29 5.40
CA GLN A 128 -6.27 -1.78 4.18
C GLN A 128 -5.32 -0.86 3.40
N ILE A 129 -4.59 0.00 4.11
CA ILE A 129 -3.65 0.95 3.49
C ILE A 129 -2.42 0.24 2.90
N ALA A 130 -2.08 -0.96 3.38
CA ALA A 130 -1.03 -1.82 2.82
C ALA A 130 -1.43 -2.57 1.53
N LEU A 131 -2.69 -2.45 1.09
CA LEU A 131 -3.19 -3.14 -0.12
C LEU A 131 -3.15 -2.27 -1.37
N ILE A 132 -2.90 -0.96 -1.23
CA ILE A 132 -2.72 -0.05 -2.36
C ILE A 132 -1.24 0.33 -2.49
N PRO A 133 -0.72 0.64 -3.69
CA PRO A 133 0.67 1.02 -3.86
C PRO A 133 1.08 2.26 -3.04
N TRP A 134 2.36 2.37 -2.71
CA TRP A 134 2.90 3.50 -1.93
C TRP A 134 2.57 4.87 -2.54
N GLY A 135 2.60 5.00 -3.87
CA GLY A 135 2.24 6.24 -4.55
C GLY A 135 0.78 6.66 -4.36
N HIS A 136 -0.15 5.71 -4.19
CA HIS A 136 -1.54 6.02 -3.84
C HIS A 136 -1.65 6.48 -2.39
N ASN A 137 -0.94 5.82 -1.48
CA ASN A 137 -0.87 6.25 -0.08
C ASN A 137 -0.39 7.70 0.06
N ILE A 138 0.69 8.07 -0.64
CA ILE A 138 1.19 9.45 -0.69
C ILE A 138 0.14 10.41 -1.26
N ALA A 139 -0.52 10.05 -2.37
CA ALA A 139 -1.55 10.88 -2.98
C ALA A 139 -2.74 11.13 -2.03
N ILE A 140 -3.11 10.12 -1.24
CA ILE A 140 -4.19 10.21 -0.26
C ILE A 140 -3.81 11.14 0.90
N ILE A 141 -2.68 10.91 1.57
CA ILE A 141 -2.30 11.71 2.76
C ILE A 141 -1.94 13.16 2.40
N SER A 142 -1.56 13.43 1.14
CA SER A 142 -1.29 14.80 0.68
C SER A 142 -2.53 15.60 0.33
N LYS A 143 -3.68 14.95 0.11
CA LYS A 143 -4.91 15.61 -0.36
C LYS A 143 -6.10 15.48 0.61
N CYS A 144 -6.14 14.44 1.44
CA CYS A 144 -7.23 14.19 2.38
C CYS A 144 -7.03 14.94 3.70
N LYS A 145 -8.13 15.39 4.31
CA LYS A 145 -8.07 16.19 5.55
C LYS A 145 -8.06 15.37 6.82
N ASN A 146 -8.58 14.15 6.76
CA ASN A 146 -8.70 13.26 7.91
C ASN A 146 -8.67 11.79 7.48
N THR A 147 -8.45 10.92 8.45
CA THR A 147 -8.38 9.47 8.22
C THR A 147 -9.67 8.86 7.67
N GLY A 148 -10.84 9.42 7.99
CA GLY A 148 -12.13 8.94 7.47
C GLY A 148 -12.26 9.11 5.96
N GLU A 149 -11.92 10.31 5.47
CA GLU A 149 -11.85 10.61 4.03
C GLU A 149 -10.79 9.74 3.33
N ALA A 150 -9.60 9.60 3.94
CA ALA A 150 -8.55 8.77 3.39
C ALA A 150 -8.98 7.30 3.24
N LEU A 151 -9.56 6.71 4.29
CA LEU A 151 -10.05 5.32 4.26
C LEU A 151 -11.21 5.13 3.29
N PHE A 152 -12.01 6.16 3.00
CA PHE A 152 -12.99 6.11 1.92
C PHE A 152 -12.32 5.94 0.55
N TYR A 153 -11.27 6.72 0.26
CA TYR A 153 -10.56 6.64 -1.01
C TYR A 153 -9.71 5.36 -1.15
N VAL A 154 -9.14 4.84 -0.05
CA VAL A 154 -8.47 3.53 -0.03
C VAL A 154 -9.46 2.43 -0.44
N ARG A 155 -10.63 2.38 0.19
CA ARG A 155 -11.67 1.39 -0.13
C ARG A 155 -12.13 1.47 -1.58
N ASN A 156 -12.47 2.68 -2.04
CA ASN A 156 -12.89 2.88 -3.41
C ASN A 156 -11.80 2.53 -4.43
N THR A 157 -10.53 2.78 -4.11
CA THR A 157 -9.40 2.39 -4.95
C THR A 157 -9.34 0.87 -5.13
N LEU A 158 -9.54 0.11 -4.03
CA LEU A 158 -9.54 -1.35 -4.07
C LEU A 158 -10.77 -1.90 -4.82
N GLU A 159 -11.96 -1.34 -4.53
CA GLU A 159 -13.23 -1.74 -5.14
C GLU A 159 -13.23 -1.49 -6.66
N HIS A 160 -12.91 -0.27 -7.06
CA HIS A 160 -12.96 0.16 -8.46
C HIS A 160 -11.63 -0.01 -9.21
N ASN A 161 -10.62 -0.57 -8.54
CA ASN A 161 -9.27 -0.79 -9.08
C ASN A 161 -8.64 0.47 -9.70
N TRP A 162 -8.77 1.61 -9.01
CA TRP A 162 -8.33 2.89 -9.54
C TRP A 162 -6.82 2.98 -9.74
N SER A 163 -6.47 3.53 -10.89
CA SER A 163 -5.17 4.12 -11.15
C SER A 163 -4.94 5.31 -10.19
N ARG A 164 -3.69 5.62 -9.84
CA ARG A 164 -3.34 6.82 -9.05
C ARG A 164 -3.91 8.11 -9.66
N ASN A 165 -3.96 8.22 -10.98
CA ASN A 165 -4.52 9.41 -11.64
C ASN A 165 -6.04 9.49 -11.46
N VAL A 166 -6.73 8.36 -11.58
CA VAL A 166 -8.18 8.29 -11.32
C VAL A 166 -8.47 8.59 -9.86
N LEU A 167 -7.71 8.00 -8.93
CA LEU A 167 -7.80 8.31 -7.51
C LEU A 167 -7.64 9.81 -7.23
N VAL A 168 -6.59 10.45 -7.79
CA VAL A 168 -6.35 11.88 -7.63
C VAL A 168 -7.52 12.70 -8.18
N HIS A 169 -8.01 12.37 -9.38
CA HIS A 169 -9.17 13.04 -9.97
C HIS A 169 -10.42 12.87 -9.09
N GLN A 170 -10.66 11.69 -8.52
CA GLN A 170 -11.81 11.46 -7.63
C GLN A 170 -11.71 12.28 -6.34
N ILE A 171 -10.52 12.37 -5.75
CA ILE A 171 -10.26 13.23 -4.59
C ILE A 171 -10.53 14.70 -4.93
N GLU A 172 -9.99 15.19 -6.05
CA GLU A 172 -10.12 16.59 -6.48
C GLU A 172 -11.55 16.97 -6.85
N SER A 173 -12.29 16.04 -7.44
CA SER A 173 -13.71 16.23 -7.71
C SER A 173 -14.54 16.31 -6.40
N GLY A 174 -14.01 15.81 -5.29
CA GLY A 174 -14.70 15.80 -3.99
C GLY A 174 -15.71 14.66 -3.84
N LEU A 175 -15.44 13.48 -4.43
CA LEU A 175 -16.34 12.32 -4.38
C LEU A 175 -16.82 11.98 -2.96
N TYR A 176 -15.91 11.99 -1.98
CA TYR A 176 -16.24 11.73 -0.57
C TYR A 176 -17.35 12.65 -0.01
N LYS A 177 -17.40 13.90 -0.46
CA LYS A 177 -18.45 14.85 -0.04
C LYS A 177 -19.78 14.58 -0.73
N ARG A 178 -19.75 14.06 -1.96
CA ARG A 178 -20.95 13.78 -2.77
C ARG A 178 -21.66 12.49 -2.35
N GLU A 179 -20.91 11.43 -2.08
CA GLU A 179 -21.49 10.11 -1.74
C GLU A 179 -21.76 9.92 -0.24
N GLY A 180 -21.31 10.85 0.61
CA GLY A 180 -21.52 10.78 2.05
C GLY A 180 -20.70 9.67 2.73
N LYS A 181 -20.76 9.63 4.07
CA LYS A 181 -19.96 8.73 4.93
C LYS A 181 -20.47 7.28 4.92
N SER A 182 -20.69 6.67 3.76
CA SER A 182 -21.18 5.29 3.70
C SER A 182 -20.11 4.29 4.17
N LEU A 183 -20.44 3.56 5.24
CA LEU A 183 -19.63 2.48 5.80
C LEU A 183 -20.03 1.16 5.14
N THR A 184 -19.48 0.89 3.96
CA THR A 184 -19.66 -0.39 3.28
C THR A 184 -18.76 -1.46 3.91
N ASN A 185 -19.37 -2.57 4.35
CA ASN A 185 -18.66 -3.75 4.83
C ASN A 185 -18.05 -4.48 3.63
N PHE A 186 -16.71 -4.48 3.51
CA PHE A 186 -16.01 -5.09 2.38
C PHE A 186 -15.24 -6.36 2.76
N ALA A 187 -15.35 -7.37 1.89
CA ALA A 187 -14.43 -8.50 1.82
C ALA A 187 -13.21 -8.09 0.97
N ILE A 188 -12.00 -8.37 1.47
CA ILE A 188 -10.75 -8.02 0.79
C ILE A 188 -10.54 -8.99 -0.38
N THR A 189 -10.51 -8.48 -1.62
CA THR A 189 -10.21 -9.28 -2.81
C THR A 189 -9.01 -8.70 -3.56
N LEU A 190 -8.18 -9.58 -4.13
CA LEU A 190 -7.05 -9.17 -4.97
C LEU A 190 -7.53 -8.36 -6.19
N PRO A 191 -6.75 -7.33 -6.63
CA PRO A 191 -7.07 -6.57 -7.83
C PRO A 191 -7.20 -7.46 -9.06
N LYS A 192 -8.04 -7.06 -10.02
CA LYS A 192 -8.18 -7.79 -11.28
C LYS A 192 -6.85 -7.73 -12.06
N PRO A 193 -6.34 -8.84 -12.63
CA PRO A 193 -5.02 -8.91 -13.30
C PRO A 193 -4.78 -7.89 -14.41
N GLN A 194 -5.85 -7.42 -15.05
CA GLN A 194 -5.79 -6.47 -16.17
C GLN A 194 -6.16 -5.04 -15.75
N SER A 195 -6.47 -4.82 -14.47
CA SER A 195 -6.86 -3.51 -13.96
C SER A 195 -5.70 -2.52 -13.89
N ASP A 196 -6.03 -1.24 -13.87
CA ASP A 196 -5.05 -0.17 -13.68
C ASP A 196 -4.31 -0.30 -12.35
N LEU A 197 -5.02 -0.66 -11.27
CA LEU A 197 -4.41 -0.89 -9.96
C LEU A 197 -3.38 -2.03 -10.00
N ALA A 198 -3.68 -3.13 -10.71
CA ALA A 198 -2.71 -4.21 -10.91
C ALA A 198 -1.48 -3.74 -11.67
N GLN A 199 -1.66 -2.97 -12.75
CA GLN A 199 -0.54 -2.39 -13.49
C GLN A 199 0.32 -1.47 -12.64
N GLN A 200 -0.28 -0.69 -11.73
CA GLN A 200 0.47 0.20 -10.85
C GLN A 200 1.18 -0.53 -9.72
N THR A 201 0.60 -1.63 -9.23
CA THR A 201 1.26 -2.52 -8.27
C THR A 201 2.53 -3.13 -8.85
N LEU A 202 2.49 -3.52 -10.13
CA LEU A 202 3.65 -4.06 -10.86
C LEU A 202 4.75 -3.01 -11.14
N LYS A 203 4.43 -1.72 -11.11
CA LYS A 203 5.37 -0.61 -11.39
C LYS A 203 6.03 -0.04 -10.12
N ASN A 204 5.85 -0.68 -8.98
CA ASN A 204 6.31 -0.13 -7.70
C ASN A 204 7.84 0.06 -7.69
N PRO A 205 8.36 1.32 -7.68
CA PRO A 205 9.77 1.61 -7.89
C PRO A 205 10.61 1.55 -6.61
N TYR A 206 10.01 1.12 -5.51
CA TYR A 206 10.62 1.12 -4.18
C TYR A 206 11.07 -0.27 -3.73
N ILE A 207 11.07 -1.24 -4.65
CA ILE A 207 11.58 -2.61 -4.52
C ILE A 207 12.88 -2.72 -5.29
#